data_AF-A0A7C5C9G8-F1
#
_entry.id   AF-A0A7C5C9G8-F1
#
_cell.length_a   1.000
_cell.length_b   1.000
_cell.length_c   1.000
_cell.angle_alpha   90.00
_cell.angle_beta   90.00
_cell.angle_gamma   90.00
#
_symmetry.space_group_name_H-M   'P 1'
#
loop_
_entity.id
_entity.type
_entity.pdbx_description
1 polymer ?
#
loop_
_entity_poly.entity_id
_entity_poly.type
_entity_poly.pdbx_seq_one_letter_code
_entity_poly.pdbx_strand_id
1 'polypeptide(L)'
;MRRLYIVGASALISGLALSAAYAEEVKIGVVMGFTGPVESMIPAMASGAELAMKEASDSGKFLDGSTITPVRADSTCIDNTAAVAATERLVTSDGVKAIVGGDCSGVTGAMIAQVALPNGIVMISPSATSPGLSTVEDNGL
;
A
#
# COMPACT_ATOMS: atom_id res chain seq x y z
N MET A 1 7.67 -54.36 47.94
CA MET A 1 6.87 -53.41 47.15
C MET A 1 7.88 -52.52 46.40
N ARG A 2 8.20 -52.79 45.13
CA ARG A 2 7.67 -52.10 43.92
C ARG A 2 7.71 -50.55 44.13
N ARG A 3 8.43 -49.70 43.40
CA ARG A 3 8.90 -49.72 42.00
C ARG A 3 10.04 -48.72 41.77
N LEU A 4 11.00 -49.19 40.97
CA LEU A 4 11.84 -48.51 39.98
C LEU A 4 11.19 -47.28 39.31
N TYR A 5 11.89 -46.14 39.23
CA TYR A 5 11.82 -45.23 38.08
C TYR A 5 13.20 -44.63 37.78
N ILE A 6 13.62 -44.90 36.54
CA ILE A 6 14.93 -44.67 35.94
C ILE A 6 15.03 -43.23 35.45
N VAL A 7 16.24 -42.70 35.60
CA VAL A 7 16.84 -41.53 34.95
C VAL A 7 16.28 -41.25 33.54
N GLY A 8 15.77 -40.05 33.32
CA GLY A 8 15.41 -39.54 32.00
C GLY A 8 15.71 -38.05 31.92
N ALA A 9 16.92 -37.71 31.50
CA ALA A 9 17.31 -36.35 31.16
C ALA A 9 16.62 -35.95 29.83
N SER A 10 15.47 -35.30 29.92
CA SER A 10 14.83 -34.67 28.78
C SER A 10 15.43 -33.28 28.58
N ALA A 11 16.34 -33.17 27.61
CA ALA A 11 16.94 -31.91 27.19
C ALA A 11 15.84 -30.94 26.74
N LEU A 12 15.72 -29.80 27.44
CA LEU A 12 15.02 -28.61 26.98
C LEU A 12 15.80 -28.03 25.80
N ILE A 13 15.49 -28.48 24.59
CA ILE A 13 15.86 -27.77 23.37
C ILE A 13 14.92 -26.58 23.28
N SER A 14 15.36 -25.45 23.83
CA SER A 14 14.80 -24.13 23.52
C SER A 14 14.94 -23.93 22.02
N GLY A 15 13.87 -24.24 21.29
CA GLY A 15 13.76 -23.95 19.87
C GLY A 15 13.87 -22.45 19.67
N LEU A 16 15.04 -22.00 19.22
CA LEU A 16 15.18 -20.75 18.48
C LEU A 16 14.21 -20.86 17.30
N ALA A 17 13.03 -20.29 17.45
CA ALA A 17 12.19 -19.94 16.33
C ALA A 17 12.99 -18.91 15.53
N LEU A 18 13.79 -19.39 14.57
CA LEU A 18 14.20 -18.57 13.44
C LEU A 18 12.91 -18.08 12.82
N SER A 19 12.56 -16.82 13.07
CA SER A 19 11.60 -16.11 12.25
C SER A 19 12.24 -16.05 10.87
N ALA A 20 11.92 -17.01 10.00
CA ALA A 20 12.16 -16.86 8.58
C ALA A 20 11.42 -15.58 8.18
N ALA A 21 12.15 -14.56 7.74
CA ALA A 21 11.55 -13.42 7.08
C ALA A 21 10.87 -13.97 5.82
N TYR A 22 9.55 -14.13 5.87
CA TYR A 22 8.78 -14.59 4.73
C TYR A 22 8.58 -13.38 3.82
N ALA A 23 9.05 -13.48 2.58
CA ALA A 23 8.69 -12.54 1.52
C ALA A 23 7.16 -12.49 1.41
N GLU A 24 6.57 -11.30 1.55
CA GLU A 24 5.13 -11.07 1.49
C GLU A 24 4.74 -10.45 0.14
N GLU A 25 3.48 -10.64 -0.25
CA GLU A 25 2.85 -9.87 -1.32
C GLU A 25 2.28 -8.56 -0.74
N VAL A 26 2.93 -7.43 -1.05
CA VAL A 26 2.50 -6.09 -0.61
C VAL A 26 1.61 -5.46 -1.67
N LYS A 27 0.35 -5.15 -1.33
CA LYS A 27 -0.54 -4.45 -2.25
C LYS A 27 -0.32 -2.93 -2.21
N ILE A 28 -0.16 -2.31 -3.38
CA ILE A 28 -0.09 -0.85 -3.52
C ILE A 28 -1.25 -0.37 -4.40
N GLY A 29 -2.00 0.61 -3.92
CA GLY A 29 -3.11 1.20 -4.64
C GLY A 29 -2.63 2.10 -5.78
N VAL A 30 -3.32 2.03 -6.91
CA VAL A 30 -3.15 2.93 -8.06
C VAL A 30 -4.48 3.65 -8.27
N VAL A 31 -4.64 4.82 -7.63
CA VAL A 31 -5.91 5.57 -7.63
C VAL A 31 -5.77 6.81 -8.51
N MET A 32 -6.28 6.74 -9.74
CA MET A 32 -6.13 7.81 -10.74
C MET A 32 -7.43 8.00 -11.53
N GLY A 33 -7.59 9.14 -12.20
CA GLY A 33 -8.75 9.47 -13.02
C GLY A 33 -8.79 8.69 -14.33
N PHE A 34 -8.98 7.37 -14.25
CA PHE A 34 -9.15 6.50 -15.43
C PHE A 34 -10.35 6.92 -16.27
N THR A 35 -11.30 7.63 -15.66
CA THR A 35 -12.31 8.41 -16.35
C THR A 35 -12.21 9.89 -15.98
N GLY A 36 -12.78 10.75 -16.83
CA GLY A 36 -12.87 12.18 -16.58
C GLY A 36 -11.86 13.02 -17.38
N PRO A 37 -11.59 14.27 -16.98
CA PRO A 37 -10.91 15.25 -17.84
C PRO A 37 -9.49 14.90 -18.29
N VAL A 38 -8.80 14.01 -17.57
CA VAL A 38 -7.40 13.64 -17.82
C VAL A 38 -7.23 12.18 -18.27
N GLU A 39 -8.32 11.49 -18.60
CA GLU A 39 -8.35 10.04 -18.89
C GLU A 39 -7.32 9.60 -19.94
N SER A 40 -7.01 10.45 -20.93
CA SER A 40 -6.07 10.14 -22.01
C SER A 40 -4.61 10.09 -21.55
N MET A 41 -4.29 10.70 -20.41
CA MET A 41 -2.94 10.74 -19.83
C MET A 41 -2.70 9.60 -18.84
N ILE A 42 -3.77 9.13 -18.18
CA ILE A 42 -3.69 8.19 -17.06
C ILE A 42 -3.13 6.81 -17.44
N PRO A 43 -3.42 6.20 -18.61
CA PRO A 43 -2.86 4.89 -18.95
C PRO A 43 -1.34 4.85 -18.90
N ALA A 44 -0.66 5.92 -19.34
CA ALA A 44 0.79 6.01 -19.29
C ALA A 44 1.30 6.17 -17.85
N MET A 45 0.65 7.01 -17.04
CA MET A 45 1.01 7.21 -15.63
C MET A 45 0.84 5.93 -14.80
N ALA A 46 -0.31 5.26 -14.93
CA ALA A 46 -0.59 4.01 -14.23
C ALA A 46 0.39 2.90 -14.65
N SER A 47 0.66 2.77 -15.95
CA SER A 47 1.63 1.78 -16.45
C SER A 47 3.05 2.07 -15.98
N GLY A 48 3.43 3.35 -15.86
CA GLY A 48 4.74 3.74 -15.29
C GLY A 48 4.87 3.36 -13.82
N ALA A 49 3.83 3.61 -13.02
CA ALA A 49 3.80 3.19 -11.61
C ALA A 49 3.90 1.66 -11.49
N GLU A 50 3.15 0.92 -12.28
CA GLU A 50 3.16 -0.55 -12.26
C GLU A 50 4.47 -1.14 -12.77
N LEU A 51 5.10 -0.52 -13.76
CA LEU A 51 6.43 -0.92 -14.22
C LEU A 51 7.46 -0.77 -13.08
N ALA A 52 7.45 0.35 -12.36
CA ALA A 52 8.33 0.55 -11.22
C ALA A 52 8.08 -0.48 -10.10
N MET A 53 6.82 -0.79 -9.81
CA MET A 53 6.45 -1.84 -8.84
C MET A 53 6.96 -3.22 -9.29
N LYS A 54 6.85 -3.52 -10.58
CA LYS A 54 7.35 -4.77 -11.16
C LYS A 54 8.87 -4.85 -11.08
N GLU A 55 9.59 -3.82 -11.48
CA GLU A 55 11.05 -3.77 -11.41
C GLU A 55 11.55 -3.91 -9.97
N ALA A 56 10.90 -3.25 -9.01
CA ALA A 56 11.21 -3.38 -7.59
C ALA A 56 11.01 -4.83 -7.10
N SER A 57 9.90 -5.48 -7.50
CA SER A 57 9.61 -6.88 -7.16
C SER A 57 10.62 -7.85 -7.78
N ASP A 58 10.87 -7.72 -9.08
CA ASP A 58 11.78 -8.58 -9.84
C ASP A 58 13.24 -8.45 -9.36
N SER A 59 13.60 -7.30 -8.77
CA SER A 59 14.95 -7.08 -8.24
C SER A 59 15.30 -8.00 -7.06
N GLY A 60 14.29 -8.54 -6.35
CA GLY A 60 14.46 -9.28 -5.11
C GLY A 60 14.98 -8.44 -3.93
N LYS A 61 15.06 -7.10 -4.08
CA LYS A 61 15.57 -6.19 -3.05
C LYS A 61 14.49 -5.47 -2.26
N PHE A 62 13.25 -5.53 -2.73
CA PHE A 62 12.14 -4.87 -2.05
C PHE A 62 11.81 -5.64 -0.75
N LEU A 63 11.90 -4.96 0.40
CA LEU A 63 11.53 -5.46 1.73
C LEU A 63 11.82 -6.96 1.94
N ASP A 64 13.12 -7.31 2.03
CA ASP A 64 13.61 -8.68 2.23
C ASP A 64 13.12 -9.70 1.18
N GLY A 65 12.91 -9.23 -0.05
CA GLY A 65 12.50 -10.05 -1.19
C GLY A 65 10.98 -10.16 -1.38
N SER A 66 10.19 -9.37 -0.65
CA SER A 66 8.76 -9.19 -0.88
C SER A 66 8.46 -8.71 -2.30
N THR A 67 7.23 -8.91 -2.75
CA THR A 67 6.74 -8.45 -4.06
C THR A 67 5.65 -7.42 -3.91
N ILE A 68 5.39 -6.66 -4.98
CA ILE A 68 4.36 -5.63 -5.02
C ILE A 68 3.27 -6.05 -6.01
N THR A 69 2.01 -5.97 -5.57
CA THR A 69 0.83 -6.18 -6.42
C THR A 69 0.05 -4.88 -6.54
N PRO A 70 -0.10 -4.31 -7.76
CA PRO A 70 -0.89 -3.10 -7.95
C PRO A 70 -2.39 -3.39 -7.86
N VAL A 71 -3.14 -2.49 -7.23
CA VAL A 71 -4.61 -2.53 -7.18
C VAL A 71 -5.17 -1.21 -7.69
N ARG A 72 -5.81 -1.22 -8.86
CA ARG A 72 -6.35 -0.01 -9.47
C ARG A 72 -7.69 0.41 -8.88
N ALA A 73 -7.94 1.72 -8.84
CA ALA A 73 -9.26 2.30 -8.65
C ALA A 73 -9.38 3.64 -9.41
N ASP A 74 -10.60 3.98 -9.83
CA ASP A 74 -10.87 5.22 -10.58
C ASP A 74 -11.24 6.36 -9.64
N SER A 75 -10.46 7.45 -9.70
CA SER A 75 -10.70 8.67 -8.93
C SER A 75 -11.73 9.59 -9.61
N THR A 76 -11.99 9.38 -10.92
CA THR A 76 -12.80 10.25 -11.79
C THR A 76 -12.28 11.70 -11.94
N CYS A 77 -11.11 12.00 -11.37
CA CYS A 77 -10.41 13.29 -11.32
C CYS A 77 -11.17 14.47 -10.64
N ILE A 78 -12.48 14.60 -10.80
CA ILE A 78 -13.24 15.77 -10.33
C ILE A 78 -14.33 15.45 -9.29
N ASP A 79 -14.73 14.19 -9.14
CA ASP A 79 -15.70 13.79 -8.12
C ASP A 79 -14.98 13.33 -6.85
N ASN A 80 -14.95 14.23 -5.86
CA ASN A 80 -14.35 13.94 -4.56
C ASN A 80 -15.02 12.76 -3.84
N THR A 81 -16.33 12.57 -4.02
CA THR A 81 -17.07 11.49 -3.36
C THR A 81 -16.68 10.15 -3.97
N ALA A 82 -16.62 10.08 -5.31
CA ALA A 82 -16.19 8.88 -6.01
C ALA A 82 -14.74 8.52 -5.67
N ALA A 83 -13.83 9.50 -5.68
CA ALA A 83 -12.43 9.30 -5.32
C ALA A 83 -12.25 8.78 -3.88
N VAL A 84 -12.97 9.36 -2.93
CA VAL A 84 -12.95 8.92 -1.52
C VAL A 84 -13.47 7.48 -1.39
N ALA A 85 -14.62 7.16 -1.99
CA ALA A 85 -15.17 5.80 -1.93
C ALA A 85 -14.26 4.76 -2.59
N ALA A 86 -13.67 5.09 -3.74
CA ALA A 86 -12.71 4.24 -4.44
C ALA A 86 -11.46 3.97 -3.60
N THR A 87 -10.94 5.01 -2.93
CA THR A 87 -9.78 4.93 -2.05
C THR A 87 -10.08 4.14 -0.78
N GLU A 88 -11.22 4.40 -0.15
CA GLU A 88 -11.67 3.70 1.05
C GLU A 88 -11.78 2.20 0.81
N ARG A 89 -12.31 1.78 -0.35
CA ARG A 89 -12.33 0.36 -0.74
C ARG A 89 -10.92 -0.23 -0.78
N LEU A 90 -9.97 0.46 -1.41
CA LEU A 90 -8.59 -0.05 -1.51
C LEU A 90 -7.96 -0.24 -0.13
N VAL A 91 -8.17 0.71 0.77
CA VAL A 91 -7.60 0.69 2.12
C VAL A 91 -8.26 -0.36 2.99
N THR A 92 -9.59 -0.38 3.05
CA THR A 92 -10.34 -1.22 4.00
C THR A 92 -10.56 -2.65 3.52
N SER A 93 -10.83 -2.82 2.22
CA SER A 93 -11.25 -4.11 1.66
C SER A 93 -10.11 -4.80 0.92
N ASP A 94 -9.38 -4.08 0.08
CA ASP A 94 -8.26 -4.67 -0.67
C ASP A 94 -6.97 -4.76 0.18
N GLY A 95 -6.87 -3.94 1.23
CA GLY A 95 -5.78 -3.95 2.20
C GLY A 95 -4.47 -3.37 1.68
N VAL A 96 -4.53 -2.34 0.81
CA VAL A 96 -3.33 -1.70 0.27
C VAL A 96 -2.51 -1.03 1.39
N LYS A 97 -1.18 -1.08 1.26
CA LYS A 97 -0.25 -0.51 2.25
C LYS A 97 0.19 0.92 1.94
N ALA A 98 0.06 1.33 0.68
CA ALA A 98 0.37 2.66 0.20
C ALA A 98 -0.45 2.94 -1.06
N ILE A 99 -0.53 4.21 -1.47
CA ILE A 99 -1.23 4.62 -2.69
C ILE A 99 -0.31 5.46 -3.56
N VAL A 100 -0.21 5.10 -4.84
CA VAL A 100 0.23 6.00 -5.90
C VAL A 100 -1.03 6.56 -6.55
N GLY A 101 -1.31 7.84 -6.34
CA GLY A 101 -2.61 8.33 -6.75
C GLY A 101 -2.98 9.71 -6.24
N GLY A 102 -4.19 10.10 -6.66
CA GLY A 102 -4.60 11.50 -6.70
C GLY A 102 -3.88 12.20 -7.85
N ASP A 103 -4.51 12.26 -9.00
CA ASP A 103 -4.00 12.92 -10.21
C ASP A 103 -4.43 14.40 -10.26
N CYS A 104 -5.66 14.66 -9.86
CA CYS A 104 -6.25 15.99 -9.80
C CYS A 104 -6.23 16.51 -8.37
N SER A 105 -5.79 17.76 -8.17
CA SER A 105 -5.47 18.28 -6.83
C SER A 105 -6.65 18.29 -5.86
N GLY A 106 -7.87 18.52 -6.36
CA GLY A 106 -9.09 18.50 -5.54
C GLY A 106 -9.36 17.12 -4.92
N VAL A 107 -9.41 16.07 -5.77
CA VAL A 107 -9.60 14.70 -5.30
C VAL A 107 -8.43 14.21 -4.46
N THR A 108 -7.21 14.62 -4.79
CA THR A 108 -5.99 14.31 -4.01
C THR A 108 -6.14 14.78 -2.57
N GLY A 109 -6.52 16.05 -2.37
CA GLY A 109 -6.76 16.60 -1.03
C GLY A 109 -7.89 15.88 -0.29
N ALA A 110 -8.98 15.55 -1.00
CA ALA A 110 -10.11 14.82 -0.42
C ALA A 110 -9.71 13.40 0.03
N MET A 111 -8.96 12.67 -0.78
CA MET A 111 -8.45 11.33 -0.48
C MET A 111 -7.50 11.35 0.72
N ILE A 112 -6.59 12.34 0.79
CA ILE A 112 -5.69 12.50 1.94
C ILE A 112 -6.50 12.72 3.22
N ALA A 113 -7.35 13.75 3.22
CA ALA A 113 -8.04 14.20 4.43
C ALA A 113 -9.05 13.18 4.97
N GLN A 114 -9.73 12.44 4.08
CA GLN A 114 -10.83 11.57 4.48
C GLN A 114 -10.45 10.10 4.60
N VAL A 115 -9.39 9.65 3.91
CA VAL A 115 -9.02 8.22 3.86
C VAL A 115 -7.57 7.99 4.26
N ALA A 116 -6.62 8.63 3.57
CA ALA A 116 -5.22 8.27 3.73
C ALA A 116 -4.68 8.64 5.13
N LEU A 117 -4.89 9.89 5.56
CA LEU A 117 -4.41 10.39 6.85
C LEU A 117 -5.05 9.67 8.05
N PRO A 118 -6.39 9.48 8.14
CA PRO A 118 -6.99 8.77 9.27
C PRO A 118 -6.60 7.29 9.37
N ASN A 119 -6.22 6.65 8.25
CA ASN A 119 -5.84 5.24 8.21
C ASN A 119 -4.32 5.01 8.18
N GLY A 120 -3.51 6.08 8.26
CA GLY A 120 -2.05 5.97 8.25
C GLY A 120 -1.48 5.45 6.92
N ILE A 121 -2.14 5.76 5.80
CA ILE A 121 -1.73 5.33 4.46
C ILE A 121 -0.94 6.46 3.79
N VAL A 122 0.31 6.16 3.44
CA VAL A 122 1.14 7.08 2.66
C VAL A 122 0.60 7.16 1.23
N MET A 123 0.55 8.39 0.69
CA MET A 123 0.10 8.64 -0.68
C MET A 123 1.12 9.47 -1.46
N ILE A 124 1.44 9.03 -2.68
CA ILE A 124 2.34 9.74 -3.61
C ILE A 124 1.56 10.09 -4.86
N SER A 125 1.34 11.38 -5.08
CA SER A 125 0.70 11.88 -6.30
C SER A 125 1.70 12.00 -7.45
N PRO A 126 1.38 11.53 -8.67
CA PRO A 126 2.22 11.72 -9.85
C PRO A 126 2.00 13.07 -10.57
N SER A 127 0.96 13.84 -10.22
CA SER A 127 0.57 15.02 -11.02
C SER A 127 -0.17 16.15 -10.30
N ALA A 128 -0.59 15.97 -9.05
CA ALA A 128 -1.30 17.02 -8.33
C ALA A 128 -0.34 18.17 -7.97
N THR A 129 -0.67 19.38 -8.43
CA THR A 129 0.24 20.55 -8.39
C THR A 129 -0.29 21.73 -7.59
N SER A 130 -1.42 21.59 -6.90
CA SER A 130 -1.95 22.68 -6.07
C SER A 130 -0.97 23.02 -4.94
N PRO A 131 -0.62 24.30 -4.74
CA PRO A 131 0.22 24.72 -3.62
C PRO A 131 -0.32 24.32 -2.24
N GLY A 132 -1.65 24.18 -2.12
CA GLY A 132 -2.29 23.78 -0.86
C GLY A 132 -1.89 22.38 -0.38
N LEU A 133 -1.43 21.51 -1.28
CA LEU A 133 -0.96 20.17 -0.92
C LEU A 133 0.37 20.19 -0.16
N SER A 134 1.21 21.22 -0.36
CA SER A 134 2.51 21.35 0.31
C SER A 134 2.41 21.68 1.81
N THR A 135 1.21 22.02 2.28
CA THR A 135 0.94 22.48 3.65
C THR A 135 -0.08 21.60 4.37
N VAL A 136 -0.46 20.47 3.78
CA VAL A 136 -1.34 19.52 4.45
C VAL A 136 -0.55 18.86 5.58
N GLU A 137 -1.11 18.84 6.79
CA GLU A 137 -0.55 18.09 7.92
C GLU A 137 -0.61 16.59 7.61
N ASP A 138 0.54 15.92 7.60
CA ASP A 138 0.68 14.50 7.26
C ASP A 138 0.83 13.60 8.50
N ASN A 139 0.86 14.19 9.71
CA ASN A 139 1.09 13.47 10.98
C ASN A 139 2.38 12.62 10.99
N GLY A 140 3.40 13.03 10.22
CA GLY A 140 4.67 12.31 10.11
C GLY A 140 4.64 11.07 9.21
N LEU A 141 3.66 10.99 8.30
CA LEU A 141 3.63 10.04 7.19
C LEU A 141 4.62 10.40 6.07
#